data_AF-A0A9W7GAU9-F1
#
_entry.id   AF-A0A9W7GAU9-F1
#
_cell.length_a   1.000
_cell.length_b   1.000
_cell.length_c   1.000
_cell.angle_alpha   90.00
_cell.angle_beta   90.00
_cell.angle_gamma   90.00
#
_symmetry.space_group_name_H-M   'P 1'
#
loop_
_entity.id
_entity.type
_entity.pdbx_description
1 polymer ?
#
loop_
_entity_poly.entity_id
_entity_poly.type
_entity_poly.pdbx_seq_one_letter_code
_entity_poly.pdbx_strand_id
1 'polypeptide(L)'
;MSSIESPLDLIRLSISERVYVKLRSNRELRGVLHAYDQHLNMVLGQVEETVTSKEVDEETDEEIVKKSKREVDMLFVRGDVVILVSPPLKST
;
A
#
# COMPACT_ATOMS: atom_id res chain seq x y z
N MET A 1 -28.00 1.88 8.43
CA MET A 1 -26.62 2.33 8.71
C MET A 1 -25.84 1.08 9.04
N SER A 2 -24.88 0.68 8.21
CA SER A 2 -24.02 -0.46 8.55
C SER A 2 -23.11 -0.02 9.69
N SER A 3 -23.40 -0.49 10.90
CA SER A 3 -22.47 -0.48 12.02
C SER A 3 -21.13 -1.04 11.54
N ILE A 4 -20.05 -0.30 11.75
CA ILE A 4 -18.71 -0.85 11.56
C ILE A 4 -18.50 -1.82 12.72
N GLU A 5 -18.62 -3.11 12.43
CA GLU A 5 -18.50 -4.18 13.44
C GLU A 5 -17.11 -4.77 13.47
N SER A 6 -16.40 -4.73 12.33
CA SER A 6 -15.03 -5.20 12.21
C SER A 6 -14.11 -4.19 11.51
N PRO A 7 -12.79 -4.25 11.74
CA PRO A 7 -11.82 -3.44 11.00
C PRO A 7 -11.87 -3.66 9.48
N LEU A 8 -12.25 -4.87 9.02
CA LEU A 8 -12.38 -5.18 7.60
C LEU A 8 -13.57 -4.48 6.95
N ASP A 9 -14.60 -4.11 7.72
CA ASP A 9 -15.74 -3.35 7.20
C ASP A 9 -15.33 -1.94 6.78
N LEU A 10 -14.32 -1.34 7.44
CA LEU A 10 -13.76 -0.06 7.02
C LEU A 10 -13.09 -0.16 5.65
N ILE A 11 -12.31 -1.22 5.41
CA ILE A 11 -11.66 -1.45 4.11
C ILE A 11 -12.72 -1.69 3.02
N ARG A 12 -13.83 -2.36 3.36
CA ARG A 12 -14.96 -2.56 2.45
C ARG A 12 -15.54 -1.24 1.93
N LEU A 13 -15.59 -0.21 2.79
CA LEU A 13 -16.05 1.12 2.43
C LEU A 13 -15.08 1.89 1.52
N SER A 14 -13.88 1.36 1.28
CA SER A 14 -12.85 1.94 0.40
C SER A 14 -12.63 1.16 -0.89
N ILE A 15 -13.53 0.22 -1.24
CA ILE A 15 -13.58 -0.37 -2.57
C ILE A 15 -13.85 0.75 -3.60
N SER A 16 -13.13 0.71 -4.73
CA SER A 16 -13.09 1.74 -5.77
C SER A 16 -12.47 3.08 -5.35
N GLU A 17 -11.92 3.18 -4.14
CA GLU A 17 -11.17 4.35 -3.69
C GLU A 17 -9.66 4.11 -3.77
N ARG A 18 -8.88 5.20 -3.82
CA ARG A 18 -7.41 5.13 -3.78
C ARG A 18 -6.94 4.97 -2.34
N VAL A 19 -6.22 3.88 -2.08
CA VAL A 19 -5.70 3.51 -0.74
C VAL A 19 -4.17 3.59 -0.71
N TYR A 20 -3.62 3.81 0.48
CA TYR A 20 -2.19 3.65 0.75
C TYR A 20 -1.96 2.31 1.45
N VAL A 21 -1.01 1.52 0.95
CA VAL A 21 -0.65 0.21 1.50
C VAL A 21 0.84 0.18 1.78
N LYS A 22 1.22 -0.09 3.03
CA LYS A 22 2.61 -0.33 3.40
C LYS A 22 2.88 -1.82 3.42
N LEU A 23 3.89 -2.24 2.68
CA LEU A 23 4.36 -3.61 2.62
C LEU A 23 5.64 -3.76 3.43
N ARG A 24 6.02 -5.02 3.69
CA ARG A 24 7.36 -5.37 4.17
C ARG A 24 8.44 -4.89 3.18
N SER A 25 9.67 -4.81 3.68
CA SER A 25 10.86 -4.45 2.88
C SER A 25 10.85 -3.04 2.29
N ASN A 26 10.40 -2.05 3.07
CA ASN A 26 10.43 -0.62 2.71
C ASN A 26 9.73 -0.31 1.38
N ARG A 27 8.63 -1.01 1.13
CA ARG A 27 7.84 -0.91 -0.10
C ARG A 27 6.46 -0.38 0.22
N GLU A 28 6.01 0.56 -0.60
CA GLU A 28 4.75 1.26 -0.41
C GLU A 28 3.99 1.28 -1.73
N LEU A 29 2.67 1.10 -1.67
CA LEU A 29 1.78 1.14 -2.81
C LEU A 29 0.71 2.21 -2.60
N ARG A 30 0.39 2.93 -3.66
CA ARG A 30 -0.78 3.80 -3.76
C ARG A 30 -1.56 3.39 -4.98
N GLY A 31 -2.80 2.93 -4.82
CA GLY A 31 -3.59 2.42 -5.93
C GLY A 31 -5.07 2.36 -5.59
N VAL A 32 -5.91 2.16 -6.61
CA VAL A 32 -7.35 1.98 -6.46
C VAL A 32 -7.62 0.57 -5.96
N LEU A 33 -8.37 0.40 -4.87
CA LEU A 33 -8.72 -0.91 -4.35
C LEU A 33 -9.89 -1.52 -5.13
N HIS A 34 -9.64 -2.55 -5.94
CA HIS A 34 -10.70 -3.25 -6.69
C HIS A 34 -11.35 -4.37 -5.87
N ALA A 35 -10.55 -5.17 -5.17
CA ALA A 35 -11.03 -6.30 -4.38
C ALA A 35 -10.05 -6.65 -3.25
N TYR A 36 -10.56 -7.29 -2.20
CA TYR A 36 -9.76 -7.90 -1.14
C TYR A 36 -10.46 -9.12 -0.52
N ASP A 37 -9.74 -9.91 0.26
CA ASP A 37 -10.29 -11.02 1.04
C ASP A 37 -9.91 -10.94 2.54
N GLN A 38 -10.33 -11.94 3.32
CA GLN A 38 -10.06 -12.03 4.77
C GLN A 38 -8.55 -12.13 5.11
N HIS A 39 -7.72 -12.54 4.16
CA HIS A 39 -6.27 -12.63 4.35
C HIS A 39 -5.57 -11.32 3.99
N LEU A 40 -6.32 -10.30 3.54
CA LEU A 40 -5.79 -9.06 2.94
C LEU A 40 -5.01 -9.31 1.66
N ASN A 41 -5.32 -10.37 0.91
CA ASN A 41 -4.95 -10.36 -0.50
C ASN A 41 -5.72 -9.24 -1.19
N MET A 42 -5.06 -8.46 -2.04
CA MET A 42 -5.65 -7.26 -2.65
C MET A 42 -5.44 -7.26 -4.15
N VAL A 43 -6.44 -6.78 -4.89
CA VAL A 43 -6.30 -6.40 -6.30
C VAL A 43 -6.33 -4.88 -6.36
N LEU A 44 -5.22 -4.29 -6.79
CA LEU A 44 -5.06 -2.84 -6.92
C LEU A 44 -4.94 -2.46 -8.40
N GLY A 45 -5.56 -1.35 -8.78
CA GLY A 45 -5.44 -0.75 -10.10
C GLY A 45 -4.76 0.62 -10.06
N GLN A 46 -4.16 1.04 -11.17
CA GLN A 46 -3.45 2.33 -11.32
C GLN A 46 -2.47 2.58 -10.16
N VAL A 47 -1.58 1.62 -9.95
CA VAL A 47 -0.73 1.53 -8.77
C VAL A 47 0.57 2.30 -8.99
N GLU A 48 0.86 3.26 -8.12
CA GLU A 48 2.19 3.81 -7.92
C GLU A 48 2.89 3.03 -6.81
N GLU A 49 3.98 2.37 -7.15
CA GLU A 49 4.85 1.69 -6.21
C GLU A 49 6.06 2.57 -5.89
N THR A 50 6.40 2.67 -4.61
CA THR A 50 7.65 3.27 -4.12
C THR A 50 8.46 2.24 -3.36
N VAL A 51 9.72 2.04 -3.75
CA VAL A 51 10.70 1.20 -3.04
C VAL A 51 11.78 2.11 -2.48
N THR A 52 12.01 2.03 -1.16
CA THR A 52 13.08 2.78 -0.49
C THR A 52 14.26 1.84 -0.18
N SER A 53 15.42 2.09 -0.79
CA SER A 53 16.67 1.42 -0.49
C SER A 53 17.59 2.33 0.31
N LYS A 54 18.39 1.72 1.19
CA LYS A 54 19.52 2.37 1.84
C LYS A 54 20.79 1.85 1.20
N GLU A 55 21.60 2.75 0.70
CA GLU A 55 22.95 2.47 0.21
C GLU A 55 23.93 3.24 1.11
N VAL A 56 25.08 2.64 1.41
CA VAL A 56 26.15 3.30 2.17
C VAL A 56 27.22 3.68 1.15
N ASP A 57 27.64 4.93 1.17
CA ASP A 57 28.76 5.39 0.37
C ASP A 57 30.06 4.78 0.91
N GLU A 58 30.82 4.09 0.05
CA GLU A 58 32.04 3.36 0.44
C GLU A 58 33.20 4.29 0.81
N GLU A 59 33.17 5.56 0.40
CA GLU A 59 34.23 6.52 0.68
C GLU A 59 33.92 7.42 1.88
N THR A 60 32.64 7.74 2.10
CA THR A 60 32.23 8.72 3.13
C THR A 60 31.50 8.11 4.33
N ASP A 61 31.18 6.81 4.30
CA ASP A 61 30.34 6.12 5.30
C ASP A 61 28.95 6.77 5.49
N GLU A 62 28.49 7.59 4.53
CA GLU A 62 27.19 8.27 4.60
C GLU A 62 26.04 7.34 4.14
N GLU A 63 24.93 7.33 4.88
CA GLU A 63 23.71 6.62 4.46
C GLU A 63 22.93 7.43 3.41
N ILE A 64 22.89 6.93 2.17
CA ILE A 64 22.11 7.48 1.08
C ILE A 64 20.77 6.73 0.97
N VAL A 65 19.66 7.46 1.17
CA VAL A 65 18.31 6.92 1.00
C VAL A 65 17.82 7.16 -0.43
N LYS A 66 17.72 6.10 -1.23
CA LYS A 66 17.17 6.17 -2.60
C LYS A 66 15.70 5.73 -2.61
N LYS A 67 14.87 6.46 -3.34
CA LYS A 67 13.47 6.11 -3.60
C LYS A 67 13.27 5.88 -5.09
N SER A 68 12.97 4.64 -5.45
CA SER A 68 12.58 4.28 -6.82
C SER A 68 11.06 4.20 -6.91
N LYS A 69 10.49 4.76 -7.99
CA LYS A 69 9.06 4.73 -8.26
C LYS A 69 8.76 4.05 -9.59
N ARG A 70 7.67 3.29 -9.63
CA ARG A 70 7.12 2.76 -10.89
C ARG A 70 5.61 2.71 -10.85
N GLU A 71 5.00 2.76 -12.03
CA GLU A 71 3.56 2.65 -12.21
C GLU A 71 3.20 1.27 -12.77
N VAL A 72 2.09 0.71 -12.29
CA VAL A 72 1.56 -0.60 -12.70
C VAL A 72 0.06 -0.50 -12.87
N ASP A 73 -0.46 -0.88 -14.04
CA ASP A 73 -1.89 -0.76 -14.35
C ASP A 73 -2.77 -1.60 -13.41
N MET A 74 -2.39 -2.86 -13.19
CA MET A 74 -3.09 -3.80 -12.32
C MET A 74 -2.08 -4.67 -11.56
N LEU A 75 -2.28 -4.82 -10.25
CA LEU A 75 -1.38 -5.55 -9.37
C LEU A 75 -2.18 -6.42 -8.38
N PHE A 76 -1.84 -7.71 -8.33
CA PHE A 76 -2.23 -8.58 -7.22
C PHE A 76 -1.20 -8.51 -6.10
N VAL A 77 -1.65 -8.30 -4.87
CA VAL A 77 -0.83 -8.23 -3.67
C VAL A 77 -1.24 -9.36 -2.73
N ARG A 78 -0.26 -10.15 -2.28
CA ARG A 78 -0.47 -11.19 -1.27
C ARG A 78 -0.56 -10.57 0.13
N GLY A 79 -1.54 -10.98 0.92
CA GLY A 79 -1.81 -10.39 2.23
C GLY A 79 -0.71 -10.56 3.27
N ASP A 80 0.07 -11.65 3.21
CA ASP A 80 1.17 -11.92 4.14
C ASP A 80 2.21 -10.80 4.23
N VAL A 81 2.39 -10.01 3.16
CA VAL A 81 3.37 -8.91 3.11
C VAL A 81 2.80 -7.56 3.50
N VAL A 82 1.47 -7.46 3.68
CA VAL A 82 0.80 -6.21 4.06
C VAL A 82 1.04 -5.94 5.55
N ILE A 83 1.53 -4.75 5.87
CA ILE A 83 1.73 -4.29 7.24
C ILE A 83 0.60 -3.36 7.67
N LEU A 84 0.23 -2.42 6.78
CA LEU A 84 -0.86 -1.48 7.06
C LEU A 84 -1.61 -1.11 5.78
N VAL A 85 -2.90 -0.82 5.93
CA VAL A 85 -3.75 -0.23 4.90
C VAL A 85 -4.34 1.04 5.49
N SER A 86 -4.21 2.15 4.76
CA SER A 86 -4.80 3.44 5.11
C SER A 86 -5.81 3.85 4.03
N PRO A 87 -7.10 3.97 4.38
CA PRO A 87 -8.12 4.48 3.48
C PRO A 87 -7.91 5.97 3.19
N PRO A 88 -8.51 6.54 2.13
CA PRO A 88 -8.43 7.97 1.88
C PRO A 88 -9.08 8.77 3.04
N LEU A 89 -8.57 9.98 3.24
CA LEU A 89 -9.19 10.93 4.16
C LEU A 89 -10.56 11.33 3.60
N LYS A 90 -11.63 10.87 4.25
CA LYS A 90 -12.98 11.35 3.94
C LYS A 90 -13.10 12.76 4.52
N SER A 91 -13.11 13.77 3.65
CA SER A 91 -13.53 15.12 4.05
C SER A 91 -15.00 15.03 4.45
N THR A 92 -15.28 15.28 5.72
CA THR A 92 -16.64 15.59 6.20
C THR A 92 -17.16 16.85 5.52
#